data_AF-A0A3B9M4Y4-F1
#
_entry.id   AF-A0A3B9M4Y4-F1
#
_cell.length_a   1.000
_cell.length_b   1.000
_cell.length_c   1.000
_cell.angle_alpha   90.00
_cell.angle_beta   90.00
_cell.angle_gamma   90.00
#
_symmetry.space_group_name_H-M   'P 1'
#
loop_
_entity.id
_entity.type
_entity.pdbx_description
1 polymer ?
#
loop_
_entity_poly.entity_id
_entity_poly.type
_entity_poly.pdbx_seq_one_letter_code
_entity_poly.pdbx_strand_id
1 'polypeptide(L)'
;MTVAREIRIEGVVQGVGFRPFVFRLASEFGIKGWVLNSSEGVTIWAEAEEELIDGFYREILNHPPKLAIIVKHSIKPREIKGYDHFFIKHSERSDHKDVIISPDVSTCDDCFREITDPNDRRYHYPFTNCTNCGPRFTIIMDVPYDRDKTTMRDFPMCPDCAREFHDPMFRRFHAQPNCCPKCGPQTTLRDLEGNVYPGLGHEFLKEGKILAVKGLGGFHLVCDATNRESVAALRKRKIREFKPFAVMCKDLDVVKRYCHLSPQEAELLESPAHPIVILKRRHLDDLPPEIAPGIHTLGVMLPYTPLH
;
A
#
# COMPACT_ATOMS: atom_id res chain seq x y z
N MET A 1 30.90 -26.07 -8.43
CA MET A 1 30.97 -26.77 -7.12
C MET A 1 29.77 -26.33 -6.30
N THR A 2 29.08 -27.24 -5.59
CA THR A 2 27.98 -26.82 -4.71
C THR A 2 28.55 -26.05 -3.53
N VAL A 3 27.99 -24.88 -3.26
CA VAL A 3 28.38 -24.02 -2.14
C VAL A 3 27.14 -23.54 -1.39
N ALA A 4 27.31 -23.14 -0.13
CA ALA A 4 26.28 -22.44 0.63
C ALA A 4 26.68 -20.97 0.85
N ARG A 5 25.70 -20.09 0.75
CA ARG A 5 25.84 -18.65 0.99
C ARG A 5 24.71 -18.15 1.88
N GLU A 6 25.06 -17.30 2.83
CA GLU A 6 24.10 -16.45 3.54
C GLU A 6 24.12 -15.07 2.88
N ILE A 7 22.98 -14.65 2.35
CA ILE A 7 22.77 -13.33 1.78
C ILE A 7 21.93 -12.53 2.77
N ARG A 8 22.40 -11.34 3.13
CA ARG A 8 21.66 -10.36 3.93
C ARG A 8 21.35 -9.14 3.09
N ILE A 9 20.10 -8.71 3.11
CA ILE A 9 19.61 -7.52 2.43
C ILE A 9 18.98 -6.61 3.49
N GLU A 10 19.44 -5.36 3.56
CA GLU A 10 19.04 -4.34 4.52
C GLU A 10 18.47 -3.12 3.77
N GLY A 11 17.47 -2.46 4.34
CA GLY A 11 16.76 -1.32 3.75
C GLY A 11 15.24 -1.46 3.85
N VAL A 12 14.51 -0.87 2.91
CA VAL A 12 13.05 -1.06 2.78
C VAL A 12 12.80 -2.38 2.06
N VAL A 13 12.95 -3.49 2.78
CA VAL A 13 12.86 -4.85 2.20
C VAL A 13 11.83 -5.73 2.89
N GLN A 14 11.11 -5.18 3.86
CA GLN A 14 9.99 -5.86 4.53
C GLN A 14 8.67 -5.19 4.18
N GLY A 15 7.62 -6.00 4.04
CA GLY A 15 6.31 -5.53 3.57
C GLY A 15 6.22 -5.21 2.08
N VAL A 16 7.29 -5.41 1.32
CA VAL A 16 7.36 -5.03 -0.11
C VAL A 16 7.29 -6.23 -1.05
N GLY A 17 6.88 -7.41 -0.56
CA GLY A 17 6.84 -8.63 -1.37
C GLY A 17 8.22 -9.29 -1.61
N PHE A 18 9.22 -8.99 -0.77
CA PHE A 18 10.58 -9.51 -0.94
C PHE A 18 10.68 -11.04 -0.77
N ARG A 19 10.11 -11.60 0.30
CA ARG A 19 10.06 -13.06 0.54
C ARG A 19 9.44 -13.85 -0.64
N PRO A 20 8.24 -13.50 -1.15
CA PRO A 20 7.66 -14.21 -2.29
C PRO A 20 8.46 -13.99 -3.59
N PHE A 21 9.09 -12.83 -3.78
CA PHE A 21 10.01 -12.61 -4.90
C PHE A 21 11.21 -13.56 -4.84
N VAL A 22 11.91 -13.59 -3.71
CA VAL A 22 13.08 -14.47 -3.51
C VAL A 22 12.70 -15.95 -3.67
N PHE A 23 11.54 -16.37 -3.17
CA PHE A 23 11.06 -17.74 -3.34
C PHE A 23 10.87 -18.14 -4.81
N ARG A 24 10.22 -17.28 -5.61
CA ARG A 24 10.04 -17.54 -7.05
C ARG A 24 11.37 -17.58 -7.78
N LEU A 25 12.22 -16.59 -7.52
CA LEU A 25 13.53 -16.47 -8.12
C LEU A 25 14.43 -17.67 -7.76
N ALA A 26 14.35 -18.16 -6.52
CA ALA A 26 15.08 -19.35 -6.09
C ALA A 26 14.63 -20.58 -6.87
N SER A 27 13.33 -20.70 -7.17
CA SER A 27 12.79 -21.79 -7.97
C SER A 27 13.28 -21.73 -9.42
N GLU A 28 13.37 -20.53 -10.01
CA GLU A 28 13.87 -20.31 -11.38
C GLU A 28 15.36 -20.65 -11.52
N PHE A 29 16.17 -20.31 -10.52
CA PHE A 29 17.61 -20.58 -10.51
C PHE A 29 17.98 -21.96 -9.94
N GLY A 30 17.00 -22.75 -9.47
CA GLY A 30 17.25 -24.05 -8.84
C GLY A 30 17.96 -23.97 -7.48
N ILE A 31 17.83 -22.85 -6.77
CA ILE A 31 18.42 -22.61 -5.45
C ILE A 31 17.64 -23.38 -4.39
N LYS A 32 18.34 -24.02 -3.45
CA LYS A 32 17.76 -24.67 -2.27
C LYS A 32 18.08 -23.86 -1.00
N GLY A 33 17.24 -23.96 0.02
CA GLY A 33 17.43 -23.22 1.28
C GLY A 33 16.18 -22.46 1.73
N TRP A 34 16.34 -21.22 2.19
CA TRP A 34 15.21 -20.46 2.72
C TRP A 34 15.38 -18.96 2.69
N VAL A 35 14.28 -18.24 2.86
CA VAL A 35 14.25 -16.79 3.10
C VAL A 35 13.40 -16.47 4.33
N LEU A 36 13.83 -15.51 5.15
CA LEU A 36 13.06 -15.00 6.30
C LEU A 36 13.22 -13.49 6.47
N ASN A 37 12.25 -12.89 7.15
CA ASN A 37 12.39 -11.54 7.69
C ASN A 37 13.06 -11.63 9.07
N SER A 38 14.17 -10.93 9.24
CA SER A 38 14.86 -10.78 10.53
C SER A 38 14.67 -9.35 11.04
N SER A 39 15.22 -9.02 12.19
CA SER A 39 15.18 -7.65 12.72
C SER A 39 16.26 -6.73 12.15
N GLU A 40 17.07 -7.22 11.20
CA GLU A 40 18.07 -6.46 10.43
C GLU A 40 17.65 -6.30 8.95
N GLY A 41 16.60 -6.98 8.50
CA GLY A 41 16.18 -6.96 7.09
C GLY A 41 15.70 -8.32 6.61
N VAL A 42 16.17 -8.76 5.44
CA VAL A 42 15.87 -10.07 4.85
C VAL A 42 17.14 -10.91 4.87
N THR A 43 17.04 -12.13 5.37
CA THR A 43 18.12 -13.12 5.35
C THR A 43 17.73 -14.29 4.47
N ILE A 44 18.66 -14.69 3.59
CA ILE A 44 18.48 -15.77 2.63
C ILE A 44 19.62 -16.76 2.83
N TRP A 45 19.27 -18.03 2.95
CA TRP A 45 20.21 -19.14 2.87
C TRP A 45 20.06 -19.78 1.50
N ALA A 46 21.14 -19.80 0.72
CA ALA A 46 21.16 -20.32 -0.64
C ALA A 46 22.20 -21.43 -0.78
N GLU A 47 21.78 -22.57 -1.31
CA GLU A 47 22.62 -23.72 -1.65
C GLU A 47 22.38 -24.10 -3.10
N ALA A 48 23.43 -24.00 -3.92
CA ALA A 48 23.46 -24.38 -5.33
C ALA A 48 24.90 -24.39 -5.84
N GLU A 49 25.09 -24.60 -7.15
CA GLU A 49 26.36 -24.31 -7.81
C GLU A 49 26.70 -22.81 -7.69
N GLU A 50 27.98 -22.50 -7.51
CA GLU A 50 28.46 -21.14 -7.26
C GLU A 50 27.98 -20.12 -8.30
N GLU A 51 28.02 -20.50 -9.58
CA GLU A 51 27.58 -19.67 -10.70
C GLU A 51 26.08 -19.32 -10.62
N LEU A 52 25.26 -20.26 -10.15
CA LEU A 52 23.81 -20.06 -9.96
C LEU A 52 23.53 -19.11 -8.80
N ILE A 53 24.27 -19.21 -7.69
CA ILE A 53 24.11 -18.30 -6.55
C ILE A 53 24.54 -16.88 -6.93
N ASP A 54 25.63 -16.74 -7.67
CA ASP A 54 26.09 -15.43 -8.14
C ASP A 54 25.10 -14.78 -9.11
N GLY A 55 24.47 -15.57 -9.98
CA GLY A 55 23.38 -15.11 -10.84
C GLY A 55 22.15 -14.69 -10.04
N PHE A 56 21.71 -15.55 -9.13
CA PHE A 56 20.58 -15.30 -8.23
C PHE A 56 20.76 -14.02 -7.40
N TYR A 57 21.95 -13.85 -6.81
CA TYR A 57 22.27 -12.68 -6.02
C TYR A 57 22.28 -11.39 -6.86
N ARG A 58 22.86 -11.42 -8.08
CA ARG A 58 22.83 -10.28 -9.00
C ARG A 58 21.40 -9.92 -9.40
N GLU A 59 20.55 -10.91 -9.66
CA GLU A 59 19.16 -10.69 -10.03
C GLU A 59 18.36 -10.04 -8.90
N ILE A 60 18.59 -10.45 -7.64
CA ILE A 60 18.00 -9.80 -6.45
C ILE A 60 18.35 -8.31 -6.39
N LEU A 61 19.60 -7.95 -6.71
CA LEU A 61 20.08 -6.56 -6.61
C LEU A 61 19.65 -5.70 -7.79
N ASN A 62 19.62 -6.26 -8.99
CA ASN A 62 19.31 -5.52 -10.22
C ASN A 62 17.81 -5.39 -10.46
N HIS A 63 17.02 -6.37 -10.02
CA HIS A 63 15.58 -6.42 -10.27
C HIS A 63 14.79 -6.70 -8.96
N PRO A 64 14.99 -5.90 -7.89
CA PRO A 64 14.26 -6.08 -6.66
C PRO A 64 12.75 -5.79 -6.85
N PRO A 65 11.89 -6.19 -5.89
CA PRO A 65 10.48 -5.81 -5.92
C PRO A 65 10.29 -4.29 -6.05
N LYS A 66 9.23 -3.84 -6.75
CA LYS A 66 9.00 -2.42 -7.11
C LYS A 66 9.10 -1.43 -5.94
N LEU A 67 8.67 -1.84 -4.75
CA LEU A 67 8.68 -1.00 -3.54
C LEU A 67 9.94 -1.16 -2.68
N ALA A 68 10.83 -2.07 -3.06
CA ALA A 68 12.01 -2.39 -2.28
C ALA A 68 13.11 -1.36 -2.54
N ILE A 69 13.76 -0.91 -1.47
CA ILE A 69 14.95 -0.06 -1.53
C ILE A 69 16.04 -0.79 -0.75
N ILE A 70 17.02 -1.33 -1.48
CA ILE A 70 18.18 -1.98 -0.89
C ILE A 70 19.22 -0.90 -0.56
N VAL A 71 19.55 -0.77 0.71
CA VAL A 71 20.53 0.22 1.21
C VAL A 71 21.89 -0.45 1.42
N LYS A 72 21.87 -1.67 1.97
CA LYS A 72 23.07 -2.45 2.25
C LYS A 72 22.78 -3.91 1.98
N HIS A 73 23.79 -4.61 1.49
CA HIS A 73 23.69 -6.03 1.22
C HIS A 73 25.04 -6.69 1.49
N SER A 74 25.01 -7.97 1.84
CA SER A 74 26.22 -8.77 1.99
C SER A 74 25.94 -10.21 1.62
N ILE A 75 26.99 -10.89 1.16
CA ILE A 75 26.98 -12.32 0.87
C ILE A 75 28.19 -12.94 1.58
N LYS A 76 27.97 -14.03 2.32
CA LYS A 76 29.01 -14.70 3.09
C LYS A 76 28.97 -16.21 2.84
N PRO A 77 30.14 -16.88 2.74
CA PRO A 77 30.18 -18.35 2.69
C PRO A 77 29.62 -18.96 3.96
N ARG A 78 28.92 -20.09 3.81
CA ARG A 78 28.40 -20.92 4.89
C ARG A 78 28.69 -22.39 4.61
N GLU A 79 28.49 -23.22 5.63
CA GLU A 79 28.52 -24.67 5.50
C GLU A 79 27.23 -25.16 4.82
N ILE A 80 27.35 -26.18 3.98
CA ILE A 80 26.20 -26.79 3.32
C ILE A 80 25.40 -27.58 4.36
N LYS A 81 24.09 -27.34 4.43
CA LYS A 81 23.16 -28.07 5.29
C LYS A 81 22.37 -29.15 4.55
N GLY A 82 22.35 -29.12 3.23
CA GLY A 82 21.72 -30.15 2.41
C GLY A 82 20.21 -30.01 2.34
N TYR A 83 19.71 -28.80 2.10
CA TYR A 83 18.26 -28.61 1.89
C TYR A 83 17.81 -29.26 0.57
N ASP A 84 16.60 -29.81 0.54
CA ASP A 84 16.04 -30.44 -0.66
C ASP A 84 15.25 -29.47 -1.54
N HIS A 85 14.73 -28.39 -0.96
CA HIS A 85 13.90 -27.39 -1.61
C HIS A 85 14.14 -26.00 -1.01
N PHE A 86 13.54 -24.98 -1.61
CA PHE A 86 13.52 -23.61 -1.09
C PHE A 86 12.19 -23.31 -0.41
N PHE A 87 12.18 -22.64 0.74
CA PHE A 87 10.95 -22.28 1.44
C PHE A 87 11.03 -20.93 2.17
N ILE A 88 9.87 -20.32 2.41
CA ILE A 88 9.79 -19.10 3.23
C ILE A 88 9.67 -19.52 4.69
N LYS A 89 10.69 -19.20 5.49
CA LYS A 89 10.72 -19.51 6.92
C LYS A 89 10.01 -18.42 7.72
N HIS A 90 9.41 -18.79 8.84
CA HIS A 90 8.88 -17.83 9.80
C HIS A 90 9.95 -16.87 10.31
N SER A 91 9.54 -15.64 10.61
CA SER A 91 10.44 -14.59 11.05
C SER A 91 11.05 -14.89 12.43
N GLU A 92 12.33 -14.57 12.59
CA GLU A 92 13.07 -14.75 13.85
C GLU A 92 13.21 -13.42 14.60
N ARG A 93 13.05 -13.45 15.92
CA ARG A 93 13.18 -12.25 16.77
C ARG A 93 14.63 -12.11 17.23
N SER A 94 15.14 -10.88 17.16
CA SER A 94 16.36 -10.45 17.84
C SER A 94 16.05 -9.19 18.66
N ASP A 95 16.87 -8.90 19.67
CA ASP A 95 16.71 -7.72 20.53
C ASP A 95 17.08 -6.40 19.82
N HIS A 96 17.82 -6.47 18.72
CA HIS A 96 18.18 -5.33 17.89
C HIS A 96 17.15 -5.13 16.78
N LYS A 97 16.59 -3.92 16.64
CA LYS A 97 15.60 -3.57 15.62
C LYS A 97 16.14 -2.46 14.71
N ASP A 98 16.85 -2.85 13.67
CA ASP A 98 17.37 -1.94 12.64
C ASP A 98 16.71 -2.26 11.29
N VAL A 99 15.38 -2.12 11.21
CA VAL A 99 14.61 -2.30 9.96
C VAL A 99 13.95 -1.00 9.55
N ILE A 100 14.11 -0.64 8.27
CA ILE A 100 13.38 0.49 7.68
C ILE A 100 11.99 0.01 7.27
N ILE A 101 10.97 0.58 7.88
CA ILE A 101 9.57 0.25 7.58
C ILE A 101 9.16 0.97 6.29
N SER A 102 8.53 0.22 5.37
CA SER A 102 7.98 0.77 4.14
C SER A 102 6.85 1.75 4.44
N PRO A 103 6.78 2.91 3.74
CA PRO A 103 5.62 3.79 3.83
C PRO A 103 4.36 3.11 3.29
N ASP A 104 3.20 3.69 3.59
CA ASP A 104 1.95 3.25 2.95
C ASP A 104 1.97 3.55 1.45
N VAL A 105 1.32 2.69 0.68
CA VAL A 105 1.31 2.77 -0.79
C VAL A 105 -0.11 2.74 -1.32
N SER A 106 -0.38 3.56 -2.34
CA SER A 106 -1.68 3.61 -2.99
C SER A 106 -2.07 2.29 -3.66
N THR A 107 -3.37 2.10 -3.89
CA THR A 107 -3.89 0.92 -4.60
C THR A 107 -3.24 0.76 -5.97
N CYS A 108 -2.62 -0.39 -6.24
CA CYS A 108 -2.07 -0.69 -7.58
C CYS A 108 -3.18 -1.04 -8.59
N ASP A 109 -2.88 -0.89 -9.88
CA ASP A 109 -3.81 -1.12 -11.00
C ASP A 109 -4.48 -2.50 -10.95
N ASP A 110 -3.75 -3.55 -10.56
CA ASP A 110 -4.33 -4.90 -10.42
C ASP A 110 -5.43 -4.95 -9.36
N CYS A 111 -5.19 -4.35 -8.19
CA CYS A 111 -6.18 -4.30 -7.13
C CYS A 111 -7.33 -3.37 -7.50
N PHE A 112 -7.06 -2.29 -8.23
CA PHE A 112 -8.10 -1.40 -8.75
C PHE A 112 -9.01 -2.15 -9.73
N ARG A 113 -8.45 -2.93 -10.66
CA ARG A 113 -9.23 -3.78 -11.57
C ARG A 113 -10.15 -4.74 -10.81
N GLU A 114 -9.62 -5.47 -9.83
CA GLU A 114 -10.40 -6.41 -9.02
C GLU A 114 -11.57 -5.75 -8.27
N ILE A 115 -11.38 -4.56 -7.68
CA ILE A 115 -12.49 -3.90 -6.97
C ILE A 115 -13.55 -3.34 -7.93
N THR A 116 -13.22 -3.15 -9.21
CA THR A 116 -14.14 -2.66 -10.23
C THR A 116 -14.78 -3.77 -11.09
N ASP A 117 -14.30 -5.02 -10.99
CA ASP A 117 -14.82 -6.16 -11.73
C ASP A 117 -15.98 -6.84 -10.98
N PRO A 118 -17.22 -6.82 -11.51
CA PRO A 118 -18.37 -7.48 -10.88
C PRO A 118 -18.22 -8.98 -10.65
N ASN A 119 -17.30 -9.64 -11.37
CA ASN A 119 -17.06 -11.08 -11.23
C ASN A 119 -15.97 -11.40 -10.19
N ASP A 120 -15.23 -10.40 -9.70
CA ASP A 120 -14.23 -10.62 -8.67
C ASP A 120 -14.88 -10.72 -7.29
N ARG A 121 -14.37 -11.64 -6.45
CA ARG A 121 -14.81 -11.83 -5.07
C ARG A 121 -14.56 -10.61 -4.16
N ARG A 122 -13.76 -9.65 -4.61
CA ARG A 122 -13.43 -8.38 -3.94
C ARG A 122 -14.08 -7.18 -4.63
N TYR A 123 -15.05 -7.39 -5.51
CA TYR A 123 -15.84 -6.32 -6.11
C TYR A 123 -16.35 -5.35 -5.03
N HIS A 124 -16.04 -4.06 -5.20
CA HIS A 124 -16.34 -2.96 -4.25
C HIS A 124 -15.85 -3.16 -2.80
N TYR A 125 -14.86 -4.04 -2.56
CA TYR A 125 -14.33 -4.24 -1.21
C TYR A 125 -13.30 -3.15 -0.82
N PRO A 126 -13.56 -2.34 0.23
CA PRO A 126 -12.81 -1.10 0.50
C PRO A 126 -11.42 -1.30 1.10
N PHE A 127 -11.02 -2.54 1.40
CA PHE A 127 -9.73 -2.87 2.03
C PHE A 127 -8.85 -3.78 1.16
N THR A 128 -9.17 -3.91 -0.12
CA THR A 128 -8.39 -4.70 -1.08
C THR A 128 -6.94 -4.20 -1.18
N ASN A 129 -5.98 -5.11 -0.98
CA ASN A 129 -4.56 -4.83 -1.14
C ASN A 129 -3.81 -6.09 -1.62
N CYS A 130 -2.51 -5.94 -1.90
CA CYS A 130 -1.60 -7.03 -2.24
C CYS A 130 -0.19 -6.73 -1.70
N THR A 131 0.83 -7.53 -2.07
CA THR A 131 2.22 -7.28 -1.68
C THR A 131 2.77 -5.95 -2.21
N ASN A 132 2.20 -5.42 -3.29
CA ASN A 132 2.69 -4.25 -4.02
C ASN A 132 1.90 -2.96 -3.71
N CYS A 133 0.90 -2.99 -2.82
CA CYS A 133 0.11 -1.82 -2.47
C CYS A 133 -0.54 -1.92 -1.08
N GLY A 134 -1.15 -0.83 -0.65
CA GLY A 134 -1.96 -0.74 0.56
C GLY A 134 -1.16 -0.33 1.80
N PRO A 135 -1.77 -0.42 2.99
CA PRO A 135 -1.16 0.04 4.22
C PRO A 135 0.07 -0.77 4.62
N ARG A 136 1.06 -0.08 5.18
CA ARG A 136 2.30 -0.62 5.73
C ARG A 136 2.54 0.05 7.07
N PHE A 137 3.25 1.17 7.09
CA PHE A 137 3.58 1.91 8.30
C PHE A 137 2.37 2.11 9.24
N THR A 138 1.21 2.50 8.69
CA THR A 138 0.01 2.75 9.50
C THR A 138 -0.59 1.54 10.22
N ILE A 139 -0.23 0.32 9.82
CA ILE A 139 -0.78 -0.92 10.40
C ILE A 139 0.27 -1.79 11.11
N ILE A 140 1.56 -1.48 10.96
CA ILE A 140 2.65 -2.24 11.56
C ILE A 140 2.76 -1.83 13.04
N MET A 141 2.70 -2.83 13.92
CA MET A 141 2.86 -2.64 15.36
C MET A 141 4.28 -3.01 15.83
N ASP A 142 4.91 -4.00 15.18
CA ASP A 142 6.28 -4.38 15.47
C ASP A 142 6.96 -5.09 14.28
N VAL A 143 8.28 -5.30 14.38
CA VAL A 143 9.12 -6.02 13.43
C VAL A 143 9.66 -7.33 14.04
N PRO A 144 10.06 -8.33 13.24
CA PRO A 144 9.97 -8.40 11.78
C PRO A 144 8.52 -8.45 11.26
N TYR A 145 8.30 -7.97 10.04
CA TYR A 145 6.97 -7.81 9.45
C TYR A 145 6.30 -9.16 9.17
N ASP A 146 5.29 -9.47 9.98
CA ASP A 146 4.32 -10.55 9.80
C ASP A 146 2.95 -10.12 10.31
N ARG A 147 1.90 -10.83 9.89
CA ARG A 147 0.50 -10.47 10.15
C ARG A 147 0.18 -10.30 11.63
N ASP A 148 0.71 -11.15 12.48
CA ASP A 148 0.55 -11.14 13.95
C ASP A 148 1.07 -9.84 14.59
N LYS A 149 2.01 -9.16 13.93
CA LYS A 149 2.58 -7.87 14.30
C LYS A 149 1.99 -6.70 13.53
N THR A 150 0.79 -6.87 12.97
CA THR A 150 0.00 -5.79 12.38
C THR A 150 -1.39 -5.71 13.00
N THR A 151 -2.10 -4.62 12.77
CA THR A 151 -3.52 -4.51 13.13
C THR A 151 -4.41 -5.56 12.44
N MET A 152 -3.89 -6.27 11.43
CA MET A 152 -4.58 -7.38 10.77
C MET A 152 -4.57 -8.69 11.58
N ARG A 153 -3.86 -8.75 12.72
CA ARG A 153 -3.85 -9.93 13.60
C ARG A 153 -5.24 -10.32 14.11
N ASP A 154 -6.13 -9.34 14.28
CA ASP A 154 -7.48 -9.54 14.81
C ASP A 154 -8.48 -10.03 13.73
N PHE A 155 -7.99 -10.24 12.49
CA PHE A 155 -8.77 -10.69 11.35
C PHE A 155 -8.21 -12.02 10.82
N PRO A 156 -8.62 -13.19 11.33
CA PRO A 156 -8.14 -14.48 10.81
C PRO A 156 -8.50 -14.66 9.33
N MET A 157 -7.61 -15.22 8.51
CA MET A 157 -7.90 -15.45 7.09
C MET A 157 -8.96 -16.54 6.90
N CYS A 158 -9.95 -16.30 6.02
CA CYS A 158 -10.81 -17.38 5.54
C CYS A 158 -10.05 -18.36 4.64
N PRO A 159 -10.61 -19.55 4.34
CA PRO A 159 -9.96 -20.54 3.48
C PRO A 159 -9.50 -20.00 2.11
N ASP A 160 -10.31 -19.13 1.49
CA ASP A 160 -9.98 -18.53 0.19
C ASP A 160 -8.74 -17.63 0.26
N CYS A 161 -8.67 -16.77 1.29
CA CYS A 161 -7.52 -15.89 1.52
C CYS A 161 -6.28 -16.67 1.98
N ALA A 162 -6.47 -17.73 2.78
CA ALA A 162 -5.39 -18.61 3.20
C ALA A 162 -4.78 -19.33 1.98
N ARG A 163 -5.59 -19.82 1.04
CA ARG A 163 -5.10 -20.44 -0.20
C ARG A 163 -4.23 -19.47 -1.00
N GLU A 164 -4.72 -18.26 -1.25
CA GLU A 164 -3.94 -17.23 -1.95
C GLU A 164 -2.66 -16.83 -1.22
N PHE A 165 -2.63 -16.92 0.11
CA PHE A 165 -1.47 -16.56 0.91
C PHE A 165 -0.35 -17.62 0.84
N HIS A 166 -0.71 -18.90 0.75
CA HIS A 166 0.25 -20.00 0.75
C HIS A 166 0.64 -20.49 -0.65
N ASP A 167 -0.16 -20.20 -1.68
CA ASP A 167 0.10 -20.66 -3.05
C ASP A 167 0.93 -19.63 -3.83
N PRO A 168 2.15 -19.99 -4.29
CA PRO A 168 3.05 -19.09 -4.99
C PRO A 168 2.55 -18.62 -6.36
N MET A 169 1.53 -19.28 -6.92
CA MET A 169 0.88 -18.88 -8.18
C MET A 169 -0.04 -17.68 -8.01
N PHE A 170 -0.43 -17.34 -6.78
CA PHE A 170 -1.25 -16.17 -6.51
C PHE A 170 -0.40 -14.92 -6.26
N ARG A 171 -0.84 -13.79 -6.80
CA ARG A 171 -0.25 -12.47 -6.55
C ARG A 171 -0.23 -12.08 -5.06
N ARG A 172 -1.10 -12.69 -4.25
CA ARG A 172 -1.20 -12.47 -2.80
C ARG A 172 -0.41 -13.46 -1.96
N PHE A 173 0.46 -14.25 -2.58
CA PHE A 173 1.41 -15.12 -1.90
C PHE A 173 2.23 -14.31 -0.88
N HIS A 174 2.13 -14.69 0.40
CA HIS A 174 2.72 -13.99 1.55
C HIS A 174 2.33 -12.50 1.71
N ALA A 175 1.19 -12.06 1.16
CA ALA A 175 0.62 -10.75 1.45
C ALA A 175 0.06 -10.72 2.89
N GLN A 176 0.86 -10.24 3.84
CA GLN A 176 0.49 -10.17 5.26
C GLN A 176 -0.85 -9.46 5.54
N PRO A 177 -1.25 -8.38 4.82
CA PRO A 177 -2.54 -7.74 5.02
C PRO A 177 -3.67 -8.30 4.15
N ASN A 178 -3.49 -9.48 3.53
CA ASN A 178 -4.53 -10.11 2.71
C ASN A 178 -5.83 -10.28 3.51
N CYS A 179 -6.94 -9.91 2.88
CA CYS A 179 -8.28 -10.15 3.37
C CYS A 179 -9.31 -10.02 2.23
N CYS A 180 -10.57 -10.24 2.57
CA CYS A 180 -11.73 -10.13 1.67
C CYS A 180 -12.99 -9.81 2.48
N PRO A 181 -14.16 -9.57 1.84
CA PRO A 181 -15.40 -9.26 2.55
C PRO A 181 -15.82 -10.26 3.64
N LYS A 182 -15.39 -11.53 3.55
CA LYS A 182 -15.73 -12.56 4.54
C LYS A 182 -14.95 -12.47 5.85
N CYS A 183 -13.68 -12.05 5.79
CA CYS A 183 -12.74 -12.20 6.90
C CYS A 183 -11.97 -10.95 7.27
N GLY A 184 -12.10 -9.90 6.47
CA GLY A 184 -11.42 -8.63 6.70
C GLY A 184 -12.30 -7.59 7.38
N PRO A 185 -11.73 -6.40 7.61
CA PRO A 185 -12.46 -5.26 8.16
C PRO A 185 -13.66 -4.87 7.30
N GLN A 186 -14.65 -4.26 7.94
CA GLN A 186 -15.87 -3.75 7.31
C GLN A 186 -15.98 -2.23 7.54
N THR A 187 -16.67 -1.55 6.64
CA THR A 187 -17.03 -0.15 6.81
C THR A 187 -18.38 -0.04 7.53
N THR A 188 -18.60 1.07 8.22
CA THR A 188 -19.91 1.40 8.79
C THR A 188 -20.11 2.90 8.68
N LEU A 189 -21.25 3.31 8.12
CA LEU A 189 -21.66 4.70 8.04
C LEU A 189 -22.58 5.02 9.21
N ARG A 190 -22.28 6.09 9.95
CA ARG A 190 -23.02 6.52 11.14
C ARG A 190 -23.28 8.02 11.13
N ASP A 191 -24.41 8.43 11.68
CA ASP A 191 -24.67 9.83 12.05
C ASP A 191 -24.21 10.14 13.49
N LEU A 192 -24.55 11.32 14.00
CA LEU A 192 -24.12 11.80 15.33
C LEU A 192 -24.86 11.09 16.46
N GLU A 193 -26.06 10.60 16.19
CA GLU A 193 -26.90 9.84 17.09
C GLU A 193 -26.51 8.35 17.13
N GLY A 194 -25.64 7.92 16.21
CA GLY A 194 -25.10 6.57 16.12
C GLY A 194 -25.93 5.63 15.22
N ASN A 195 -26.94 6.15 14.52
CA ASN A 195 -27.75 5.38 13.58
C ASN A 195 -26.89 4.90 12.41
N VAL A 196 -27.12 3.67 11.96
CA VAL A 196 -26.34 3.03 10.89
C VAL A 196 -27.08 3.15 9.57
N TYR A 197 -26.37 3.60 8.53
CA TYR A 197 -26.90 3.72 7.17
C TYR A 197 -26.24 2.70 6.24
N PRO A 198 -26.96 2.18 5.22
CA PRO A 198 -26.37 1.32 4.21
C PRO A 198 -25.44 2.11 3.26
N GLY A 199 -24.48 1.41 2.68
CA GLY A 199 -23.55 1.96 1.68
C GLY A 199 -22.40 2.78 2.29
N LEU A 200 -21.70 3.53 1.44
CA LEU A 200 -20.49 4.30 1.79
C LEU A 200 -20.75 5.79 1.99
N GLY A 201 -21.97 6.26 1.76
CA GLY A 201 -22.39 7.65 2.02
C GLY A 201 -22.18 8.64 0.88
N HIS A 202 -21.84 8.19 -0.33
CA HIS A 202 -21.68 9.08 -1.49
C HIS A 202 -22.96 9.87 -1.83
N GLU A 203 -24.15 9.31 -1.59
CA GLU A 203 -25.42 10.02 -1.76
C GLU A 203 -25.52 11.24 -0.81
N PHE A 204 -25.07 11.12 0.44
CA PHE A 204 -25.05 12.25 1.38
C PHE A 204 -24.08 13.35 0.93
N LEU A 205 -22.99 13.02 0.24
CA LEU A 205 -22.11 14.03 -0.33
C LEU A 205 -22.81 14.81 -1.45
N LYS A 206 -23.59 14.12 -2.31
CA LYS A 206 -24.42 14.77 -3.35
C LYS A 206 -25.51 15.67 -2.75
N GLU A 207 -26.05 15.31 -1.59
CA GLU A 207 -26.98 16.14 -0.81
C GLU A 207 -26.30 17.32 -0.08
N GLY A 208 -25.00 17.52 -0.25
CA GLY A 208 -24.26 18.61 0.39
C GLY A 208 -23.94 18.39 1.87
N LYS A 209 -24.00 17.14 2.36
CA LYS A 209 -23.56 16.80 3.71
C LYS A 209 -22.04 16.75 3.79
N ILE A 210 -21.54 16.76 5.03
CA ILE A 210 -20.12 16.62 5.35
C ILE A 210 -19.95 15.27 6.05
N LEU A 211 -19.04 14.44 5.57
CA LEU A 211 -18.73 13.14 6.17
C LEU A 211 -17.34 13.15 6.82
N ALA A 212 -17.20 12.37 7.90
CA ALA A 212 -15.89 12.02 8.44
C ALA A 212 -15.50 10.64 7.92
N VAL A 213 -14.47 10.57 7.06
CA VAL A 213 -14.01 9.33 6.43
C VAL A 213 -12.70 8.89 7.06
N LYS A 214 -12.66 7.66 7.60
CA LYS A 214 -11.43 7.04 8.10
C LYS A 214 -10.58 6.55 6.93
N GLY A 215 -9.50 7.28 6.63
CA GLY A 215 -8.44 6.84 5.71
C GLY A 215 -7.37 6.00 6.41
N LEU A 216 -6.20 5.84 5.77
CA LEU A 216 -5.08 5.07 6.34
C LEU A 216 -4.48 5.74 7.58
N GLY A 217 -4.15 7.03 7.47
CA GLY A 217 -3.45 7.79 8.52
C GLY A 217 -4.36 8.50 9.53
N GLY A 218 -5.68 8.37 9.42
CA GLY A 218 -6.63 9.05 10.30
C GLY A 218 -7.94 9.43 9.61
N PHE A 219 -8.70 10.34 10.24
CA PHE A 219 -9.97 10.81 9.71
C PHE A 219 -9.81 12.08 8.86
N HIS A 220 -10.52 12.11 7.74
CA HIS A 220 -10.69 13.30 6.90
C HIS A 220 -12.14 13.79 6.99
N LEU A 221 -12.34 15.11 7.03
CA LEU A 221 -13.65 15.70 6.79
C LEU A 221 -13.77 15.97 5.30
N VAL A 222 -14.77 15.37 4.66
CA VAL A 222 -14.99 15.43 3.22
C VAL A 222 -16.36 16.02 2.92
N CYS A 223 -16.43 16.81 1.86
CA CYS A 223 -17.66 17.33 1.30
C CYS A 223 -17.49 17.46 -0.22
N ASP A 224 -18.59 17.65 -0.95
CA ASP A 224 -18.51 17.98 -2.37
C ASP A 224 -17.80 19.33 -2.57
N ALA A 225 -16.68 19.31 -3.30
CA ALA A 225 -15.89 20.48 -3.60
C ALA A 225 -16.60 21.46 -4.54
N THR A 226 -17.56 20.99 -5.34
CA THR A 226 -18.32 21.84 -6.27
C THR A 226 -19.49 22.56 -5.58
N ASN A 227 -19.89 22.11 -4.39
CA ASN A 227 -20.98 22.69 -3.63
C ASN A 227 -20.47 23.80 -2.67
N ARG A 228 -20.74 25.06 -3.02
CA ARG A 228 -20.34 26.24 -2.23
C ARG A 228 -20.85 26.18 -0.79
N GLU A 229 -22.10 25.78 -0.57
CA GLU A 229 -22.70 25.75 0.77
C GLU A 229 -22.00 24.72 1.67
N SER A 230 -21.69 23.54 1.13
CA SER A 230 -20.95 22.49 1.84
C SER A 230 -19.55 22.94 2.25
N VAL A 231 -18.81 23.58 1.33
CA VAL A 231 -17.45 24.09 1.59
C VAL A 231 -17.48 25.18 2.66
N ALA A 232 -18.42 26.13 2.56
CA ALA A 232 -18.59 27.19 3.55
C ALA A 232 -18.98 26.63 4.94
N ALA A 233 -19.90 25.67 4.98
CA ALA A 233 -20.30 24.99 6.21
C ALA A 233 -19.13 24.25 6.86
N LEU A 234 -18.29 23.56 6.06
CA LEU A 234 -17.11 22.88 6.56
C LEU A 234 -16.09 23.86 7.18
N ARG A 235 -15.83 25.01 6.54
CA ARG A 235 -14.96 26.05 7.12
C ARG A 235 -15.46 26.55 8.45
N LYS A 236 -16.75 26.89 8.51
CA LYS A 236 -17.40 27.42 9.72
C LYS A 236 -17.32 26.41 10.87
N ARG A 237 -17.67 25.15 10.62
CA ARG A 237 -17.65 24.09 11.65
C ARG A 237 -16.23 23.72 12.10
N LYS A 238 -15.26 23.74 11.19
CA LYS A 238 -13.84 23.42 11.49
C LYS A 238 -13.06 24.62 12.06
N ILE A 239 -13.66 25.81 12.08
CA ILE A 239 -13.01 27.07 12.46
C ILE A 239 -11.72 27.27 11.65
N ARG A 240 -11.83 27.16 10.32
CA ARG A 240 -10.71 27.26 9.39
C ARG A 240 -11.03 28.27 8.29
N GLU A 241 -10.78 29.54 8.58
CA GLU A 241 -11.23 30.66 7.74
C GLU A 241 -10.54 30.70 6.37
N PHE A 242 -9.20 30.73 6.33
CA PHE A 242 -8.48 31.00 5.07
C PHE A 242 -7.60 29.87 4.56
N LYS A 243 -7.12 28.98 5.44
CA LYS A 243 -6.18 27.93 5.02
C LYS A 243 -6.82 27.04 3.94
N PRO A 244 -6.19 26.88 2.76
CA PRO A 244 -6.77 26.13 1.64
C PRO A 244 -7.16 24.71 2.01
N PHE A 245 -8.19 24.21 1.34
CA PHE A 245 -8.52 22.79 1.32
C PHE A 245 -7.85 22.10 0.14
N ALA A 246 -7.45 20.85 0.34
CA ALA A 246 -7.10 19.96 -0.75
C ALA A 246 -8.39 19.38 -1.36
N VAL A 247 -8.35 19.11 -2.65
CA VAL A 247 -9.45 18.51 -3.41
C VAL A 247 -8.97 17.17 -3.98
N MET A 248 -9.78 16.14 -3.82
CA MET A 248 -9.56 14.85 -4.46
C MET A 248 -10.27 14.85 -5.82
N CYS A 249 -9.53 14.58 -6.89
CA CYS A 249 -10.07 14.43 -8.24
C CYS A 249 -10.05 12.96 -8.64
N LYS A 250 -11.08 12.49 -9.35
CA LYS A 250 -11.21 11.09 -9.76
C LYS A 250 -9.98 10.54 -10.51
N ASP A 251 -9.50 11.31 -11.49
CA ASP A 251 -8.45 10.94 -12.42
C ASP A 251 -7.75 12.20 -12.98
N LEU A 252 -6.65 12.01 -13.71
CA LEU A 252 -5.90 13.12 -14.32
C LEU A 252 -6.73 13.94 -15.33
N ASP A 253 -7.74 13.36 -15.95
CA ASP A 253 -8.60 14.08 -16.88
C ASP A 253 -9.49 15.07 -16.14
N VAL A 254 -10.01 14.71 -14.97
CA VAL A 254 -10.69 15.66 -14.08
C VAL A 254 -9.72 16.73 -13.58
N VAL A 255 -8.49 16.38 -13.21
CA VAL A 255 -7.47 17.37 -12.79
C VAL A 255 -7.22 18.42 -13.87
N LYS A 256 -7.04 17.99 -15.13
CA LYS A 256 -6.79 18.86 -16.28
C LYS A 256 -7.95 19.82 -16.59
N ARG A 257 -9.17 19.55 -16.11
CA ARG A 257 -10.31 20.49 -16.24
C ARG A 257 -10.14 21.72 -15.36
N TYR A 258 -9.59 21.56 -14.15
CA TYR A 258 -9.49 22.63 -13.15
C TYR A 258 -8.10 23.25 -13.05
N CYS A 259 -7.07 22.50 -13.40
CA CYS A 259 -5.67 22.88 -13.21
C CYS A 259 -4.84 22.72 -14.50
N HIS A 260 -3.78 23.51 -14.59
CA HIS A 260 -2.66 23.20 -15.46
C HIS A 260 -1.89 22.04 -14.86
N LEU A 261 -1.47 21.10 -15.71
CA LEU A 261 -0.79 19.89 -15.29
C LEU A 261 0.36 19.60 -16.24
N SER A 262 1.59 19.69 -15.73
CA SER A 262 2.81 19.27 -16.41
C SER A 262 3.01 17.74 -16.31
N PRO A 263 3.84 17.14 -17.17
CA PRO A 263 4.17 15.72 -17.08
C PRO A 263 4.74 15.32 -15.71
N GLN A 264 5.60 16.14 -15.11
CA GLN A 264 6.23 15.87 -13.81
C GLN A 264 5.21 15.92 -12.66
N GLU A 265 4.26 16.86 -12.72
CA GLU A 265 3.17 16.92 -11.73
C GLU A 265 2.21 15.74 -11.86
N ALA A 266 1.95 15.28 -13.10
CA ALA A 266 1.15 14.08 -13.35
C ALA A 266 1.83 12.83 -12.76
N GLU A 267 3.14 12.66 -13.02
CA GLU A 267 3.95 11.58 -12.44
C GLU A 267 3.93 11.62 -10.92
N LEU A 268 3.99 12.81 -10.31
CA LEU A 268 3.93 12.96 -8.86
C LEU A 268 2.56 12.57 -8.29
N LEU A 269 1.46 12.96 -8.95
CA LEU A 269 0.09 12.59 -8.55
C LEU A 269 -0.15 11.07 -8.61
N GLU A 270 0.38 10.41 -9.64
CA GLU A 270 0.27 8.96 -9.86
C GLU A 270 1.38 8.15 -9.17
N SER A 271 2.34 8.83 -8.51
CA SER A 271 3.39 8.17 -7.75
C SER A 271 2.78 7.29 -6.66
N PRO A 272 3.43 6.20 -6.21
CA PRO A 272 2.90 5.30 -5.19
C PRO A 272 2.46 5.96 -3.87
N ALA A 273 2.95 7.18 -3.59
CA ALA A 273 2.59 7.97 -2.42
C ALA A 273 1.22 8.69 -2.54
N HIS A 274 0.69 8.90 -3.76
CA HIS A 274 -0.50 9.72 -4.05
C HIS A 274 -0.57 11.01 -3.20
N PRO A 275 0.45 11.88 -3.27
CA PRO A 275 0.52 13.07 -2.46
C PRO A 275 -0.53 14.11 -2.86
N ILE A 276 -0.73 15.11 -2.01
CA ILE A 276 -1.35 16.36 -2.43
C ILE A 276 -0.31 17.19 -3.19
N VAL A 277 -0.57 17.49 -4.45
CA VAL A 277 0.27 18.31 -5.31
C VAL A 277 -0.37 19.70 -5.48
N ILE A 278 0.42 20.76 -5.33
CA ILE A 278 -0.05 22.13 -5.50
C ILE A 278 0.03 22.50 -6.98
N LEU A 279 -1.12 22.64 -7.64
CA LEU A 279 -1.22 22.91 -9.07
C LEU A 279 -1.75 24.31 -9.34
N LYS A 280 -1.33 24.92 -10.45
CA LYS A 280 -1.89 26.21 -10.91
C LYS A 280 -3.31 26.01 -11.44
N ARG A 281 -4.26 26.80 -10.95
CA ARG A 281 -5.66 26.77 -11.43
C ARG A 281 -5.74 27.31 -12.86
N ARG A 282 -6.66 26.76 -13.66
CA ARG A 282 -7.01 27.31 -14.98
C ARG A 282 -7.84 28.57 -14.86
N HIS A 283 -8.98 28.46 -14.18
CA HIS A 283 -9.83 29.61 -13.84
C HIS A 283 -10.15 29.60 -12.34
N LEU A 284 -10.33 30.80 -11.77
CA LEU A 284 -10.61 30.94 -10.34
C LEU A 284 -12.07 30.62 -9.99
N ASP A 285 -12.96 30.65 -10.98
CA ASP A 285 -14.40 30.50 -10.80
C ASP A 285 -14.91 29.06 -11.05
N ASP A 286 -14.05 28.16 -11.54
CA ASP A 286 -14.43 26.75 -11.85
C ASP A 286 -14.83 25.95 -10.60
N LEU A 287 -14.36 26.40 -9.43
CA LEU A 287 -14.68 25.82 -8.13
C LEU A 287 -14.97 26.96 -7.14
N PRO A 288 -15.78 26.72 -6.10
CA PRO A 288 -16.04 27.69 -5.05
C PRO A 288 -14.76 28.38 -4.56
N PRO A 289 -14.68 29.73 -4.58
CA PRO A 289 -13.49 30.45 -4.16
C PRO A 289 -13.13 30.16 -2.69
N GLU A 290 -14.11 29.73 -1.90
CA GLU A 290 -13.94 29.27 -0.53
C GLU A 290 -13.01 28.07 -0.42
N ILE A 291 -12.72 27.29 -1.47
CA ILE A 291 -11.73 26.19 -1.37
C ILE A 291 -10.33 26.74 -1.06
N ALA A 292 -9.92 27.80 -1.75
CA ALA A 292 -8.61 28.42 -1.62
C ALA A 292 -8.73 29.96 -1.81
N PRO A 293 -9.22 30.69 -0.78
CA PRO A 293 -9.51 32.11 -0.89
C PRO A 293 -8.27 32.93 -1.25
N GLY A 294 -8.35 33.72 -2.34
CA GLY A 294 -7.26 34.61 -2.77
C GLY A 294 -6.02 33.89 -3.32
N ILE A 295 -6.10 32.60 -3.65
CA ILE A 295 -4.96 31.80 -4.10
C ILE A 295 -5.19 31.25 -5.52
N HIS A 296 -4.17 31.39 -6.36
CA HIS A 296 -4.19 30.93 -7.76
C HIS A 296 -3.79 29.46 -7.96
N THR A 297 -3.49 28.76 -6.87
CA THR A 297 -3.17 27.34 -6.86
C THR A 297 -4.21 26.53 -6.10
N LEU A 298 -4.25 25.22 -6.38
CA LEU A 298 -5.14 24.27 -5.74
C LEU A 298 -4.31 23.06 -5.30
N GLY A 299 -4.50 22.61 -4.06
CA GLY A 299 -3.96 21.33 -3.62
C GLY A 299 -4.84 20.21 -4.17
N VAL A 300 -4.27 19.35 -5.01
CA VAL A 300 -4.99 18.26 -5.69
C VAL A 300 -4.39 16.92 -5.29
N MET A 301 -5.22 15.91 -5.07
CA MET A 301 -4.80 14.53 -4.88
C MET A 301 -5.69 13.56 -5.67
N LEU A 302 -5.22 12.34 -5.89
CA LEU A 302 -6.00 11.25 -6.50
C LEU A 302 -6.47 10.23 -5.45
N PRO A 303 -7.48 9.40 -5.75
CA PRO A 303 -7.88 8.28 -4.90
C PRO A 303 -6.68 7.37 -4.59
N TYR A 304 -6.45 7.08 -3.31
CA TYR A 304 -5.24 6.36 -2.87
C TYR A 304 -5.55 5.06 -2.11
N THR A 305 -6.81 4.79 -1.77
CA THR A 305 -7.24 3.49 -1.22
C THR A 305 -8.49 3.03 -1.95
N PRO A 306 -8.88 1.74 -1.86
CA PRO A 306 -10.10 1.24 -2.51
C PRO A 306 -11.40 1.87 -2.01
N LEU A 307 -11.37 2.57 -0.86
CA LEU A 307 -12.52 3.30 -0.33
C LEU A 307 -12.78 4.61 -1.07
N HIS A 308 -11.74 5.23 -1.64
CA HIS A 308 -11.79 6.49 -2.38
C HIS A 308 -12.06 6.23 -3.85
#